data_AF-A0A376RIM7-F1
#
_entry.id   AF-A0A376RIM7-F1
#
_cell.length_a   1.000
_cell.length_b   1.000
_cell.length_c   1.000
_cell.angle_alpha   90.00
_cell.angle_beta   90.00
_cell.angle_gamma   90.00
#
_symmetry.space_group_name_H-M   'P 1'
#
loop_
_entity.id
_entity.type
_entity.pdbx_description
1 polymer ?
#
loop_
_entity_poly.entity_id
_entity_poly.type
_entity_poly.pdbx_seq_one_letter_code
_entity_poly.pdbx_strand_id
1 'polypeptide(L)'
;MLEKGHQSGIIRVQINSRFEGCLEYETQLRRQFSLQHVRVIPGLADADVGGRLGIGAAHMLMSLLQPQQMLAIGFGEATMNTLQRLSGFISSQQIRLVTLSGGVGSYMTGIGQLNAACSVNIIPAPLRASSADIARTLKMKIASKMFC
;
A
#
# COMPACT_ATOMS: atom_id res chain seq x y z
N MET A 1 40.54 -12.36 7.81
CA MET A 1 41.30 -11.16 7.37
C MET A 1 40.44 -10.10 6.67
N LEU A 2 39.33 -10.46 6.01
CA LEU A 2 38.43 -9.51 5.33
C LEU A 2 37.64 -8.59 6.29
N GLU A 3 37.17 -9.08 7.44
CA GLU A 3 36.43 -8.25 8.42
C GLU A 3 37.27 -7.12 9.04
N LYS A 4 38.57 -7.37 9.30
CA LYS A 4 39.48 -6.33 9.81
C LYS A 4 39.72 -5.20 8.80
N GLY A 5 39.59 -5.47 7.50
CA GLY A 5 39.67 -4.46 6.43
C GLY A 5 38.43 -3.57 6.34
N HIS A 6 37.25 -4.08 6.70
CA HIS A 6 36.01 -3.29 6.81
C HIS A 6 36.01 -2.40 8.06
N GLN A 7 36.44 -2.93 9.21
CA GLN A 7 36.50 -2.17 10.48
C GLN A 7 37.59 -1.09 10.51
N SER A 8 38.66 -1.25 9.73
CA SER A 8 39.74 -0.24 9.61
C SER A 8 39.45 0.85 8.57
N GLY A 9 38.32 0.79 7.85
CA GLY A 9 37.94 1.78 6.83
C GLY A 9 38.71 1.69 5.52
N ILE A 10 39.56 0.67 5.33
CA ILE A 10 40.40 0.47 4.12
C ILE A 10 39.55 0.04 2.92
N ILE A 11 38.41 -0.61 3.15
CA ILE A 11 37.48 -1.05 2.10
C ILE A 11 36.21 -0.20 2.19
N ARG A 12 36.03 0.72 1.24
CA ARG A 12 34.82 1.53 1.10
C ARG A 12 34.02 1.02 -0.10
N VAL A 13 32.92 0.32 0.16
CA VAL A 13 32.00 -0.12 -0.90
C VAL A 13 31.09 1.05 -1.24
N GLN A 14 31.42 1.79 -2.31
CA GLN A 14 30.53 2.79 -2.90
C GLN A 14 29.70 2.13 -4.00
N ILE A 15 28.38 2.27 -3.92
CA ILE A 15 27.47 1.73 -4.93
C ILE A 15 27.19 2.88 -5.89
N ASN A 16 28.02 3.00 -6.94
CA ASN A 16 27.83 4.00 -7.99
C ASN A 16 26.53 3.75 -8.76
N SER A 17 25.44 4.28 -8.23
CA SER A 17 24.11 4.12 -8.79
C SER A 17 23.25 5.32 -8.44
N ARG A 18 22.41 5.76 -9.38
CA ARG A 18 21.37 6.77 -9.14
C ARG A 18 20.39 6.43 -8.01
N PHE A 19 20.45 5.20 -7.49
CA PHE A 19 19.67 4.71 -6.35
C PHE A 19 20.40 4.80 -5.00
N GLU A 20 21.69 5.19 -4.97
CA GLU A 20 22.50 5.25 -3.73
C GLU A 20 21.84 6.20 -2.72
N GLY A 21 21.42 7.39 -3.16
CA GLY A 21 20.67 8.32 -2.29
C GLY A 21 19.33 7.75 -1.80
N CYS A 22 18.63 6.94 -2.60
CA CYS A 22 17.38 6.31 -2.17
C CYS A 22 17.62 5.31 -1.03
N LEU A 23 18.70 4.53 -1.10
CA LEU A 23 19.05 3.54 -0.07
C LEU A 23 19.48 4.22 1.25
N GLU A 24 20.22 5.32 1.16
CA GLU A 24 20.57 6.13 2.33
C GLU A 24 19.31 6.69 3.00
N TYR A 25 18.37 7.27 2.24
CA TYR A 25 17.09 7.75 2.78
C TYR A 25 16.24 6.62 3.36
N GLU A 26 16.16 5.46 2.69
CA GLU A 26 15.46 4.28 3.24
C GLU A 26 16.05 3.90 4.61
N THR A 27 17.38 3.83 4.72
CA THR A 27 18.04 3.45 5.97
C THR A 27 17.82 4.47 7.09
N GLN A 28 17.90 5.77 6.76
CA GLN A 28 17.67 6.86 7.70
C GLN A 28 16.22 6.88 8.21
N LEU A 29 15.24 6.84 7.29
CA LEU A 29 13.82 6.79 7.63
C LEU A 29 13.48 5.58 8.50
N ARG A 30 14.04 4.41 8.16
CA ARG A 30 13.85 3.20 8.95
C ARG A 30 14.35 3.34 10.38
N ARG A 31 15.54 3.92 10.57
CA ARG A 31 16.12 4.11 11.91
C ARG A 31 15.42 5.20 12.71
N GLN A 32 15.12 6.33 12.08
CA GLN A 32 14.54 7.49 12.73
C GLN A 32 13.09 7.23 13.17
N PHE A 33 12.30 6.55 12.34
CA PHE A 33 10.87 6.31 12.62
C PHE A 33 10.56 4.85 13.00
N SER A 34 11.58 3.99 13.11
CA SER A 34 11.44 2.57 13.45
C SER A 34 10.43 1.83 12.54
N LEU A 35 10.51 2.11 11.23
CA LEU A 35 9.61 1.50 10.24
C LEU A 35 9.97 0.02 10.00
N GLN A 36 8.97 -0.84 9.89
CA GLN A 36 9.21 -2.25 9.52
C GLN A 36 9.66 -2.38 8.07
N HIS A 37 9.04 -1.58 7.20
CA HIS A 37 9.30 -1.59 5.76
C HIS A 37 9.27 -0.17 5.23
N VAL A 38 10.18 0.14 4.32
CA VAL A 38 10.31 1.46 3.68
C VAL A 38 10.78 1.27 2.24
N ARG A 39 10.28 2.12 1.34
CA ARG A 39 10.66 2.13 -0.06
C ARG A 39 10.74 3.58 -0.52
N VAL A 40 11.89 4.00 -1.03
CA VAL A 40 12.08 5.33 -1.63
C VAL A 40 12.22 5.16 -3.13
N ILE A 41 11.34 5.81 -3.88
CA ILE A 41 11.40 5.85 -5.34
C ILE A 41 12.17 7.10 -5.79
N PRO A 42 13.02 7.02 -6.83
CA PRO A 42 13.73 8.20 -7.32
C PRO A 42 12.76 9.26 -7.84
N GLY A 43 12.86 10.50 -7.34
CA GLY A 43 12.16 11.64 -7.92
C GLY A 43 12.73 11.98 -9.30
N LEU A 44 11.89 12.02 -10.33
CA LEU A 44 12.25 12.45 -11.67
C LEU A 44 11.29 13.60 -12.03
N ALA A 45 11.82 14.76 -12.44
CA ALA A 45 11.04 15.99 -12.59
C ALA A 45 9.87 15.88 -13.59
N ASP A 46 10.01 15.06 -14.64
CA ASP A 46 9.01 14.90 -15.72
C ASP A 46 8.34 13.52 -15.75
N ALA A 47 8.53 12.68 -14.73
CA ALA A 47 7.92 11.35 -14.69
C ALA A 47 6.62 11.34 -13.88
N ASP A 48 5.67 10.49 -14.27
CA ASP A 48 4.47 10.22 -13.47
C ASP A 48 4.84 9.65 -12.09
N VAL A 49 4.89 10.54 -11.11
CA VAL A 49 5.19 10.20 -9.71
C VAL A 49 4.09 9.31 -9.13
N GLY A 50 2.83 9.56 -9.48
CA GLY A 50 1.67 8.83 -8.96
C GLY A 50 1.68 7.37 -9.41
N GLY A 51 1.87 7.11 -10.70
CA GLY A 51 1.97 5.75 -11.23
C GLY A 51 3.19 5.00 -10.71
N ARG A 52 4.34 5.67 -10.59
CA ARG A 52 5.58 5.06 -10.05
C ARG A 52 5.46 4.73 -8.56
N LEU A 53 4.77 5.57 -7.80
CA LEU A 53 4.42 5.30 -6.41
C LEU A 53 3.49 4.09 -6.31
N GLY A 54 2.50 4.00 -7.21
CA GLY A 54 1.63 2.85 -7.36
C GLY A 54 2.40 1.54 -7.56
N ILE A 55 3.37 1.53 -8.47
CA ILE A 55 4.24 0.37 -8.76
C ILE A 55 5.10 0.00 -7.55
N GLY A 56 5.73 0.99 -6.91
CA GLY A 56 6.59 0.76 -5.74
C GLY A 56 5.82 0.14 -4.57
N ALA A 57 4.64 0.69 -4.27
CA ALA A 57 3.76 0.17 -3.23
C ALA A 57 3.19 -1.22 -3.57
N ALA A 58 2.86 -1.50 -4.85
CA ALA A 58 2.36 -2.81 -5.25
C ALA A 58 3.41 -3.89 -5.03
N HIS A 59 4.66 -3.67 -5.45
CA HIS A 59 5.75 -4.62 -5.21
C HIS A 59 6.03 -4.85 -3.73
N MET A 60 5.95 -3.79 -2.91
CA MET A 60 6.07 -3.92 -1.46
C MET A 60 4.95 -4.83 -0.92
N LEU A 61 3.70 -4.61 -1.30
CA LEU A 61 2.58 -5.46 -0.88
C LEU A 61 2.71 -6.90 -1.34
N MET A 62 3.22 -7.16 -2.55
CA MET A 62 3.49 -8.51 -3.05
C MET A 62 4.50 -9.29 -2.18
N SER A 63 5.44 -8.58 -1.54
CA SER A 63 6.41 -9.20 -0.62
C SER A 63 5.84 -9.46 0.79
N LEU A 64 4.76 -8.77 1.16
CA LEU A 64 4.17 -8.83 2.49
C LEU A 64 2.96 -9.78 2.56
N LEU A 65 2.12 -9.75 1.52
CA LEU A 65 0.88 -10.50 1.47
C LEU A 65 1.13 -11.98 1.19
N GLN A 66 0.50 -12.82 1.99
CA GLN A 66 0.43 -14.27 1.80
C GLN A 66 -0.88 -14.65 1.08
N PRO A 67 -0.94 -15.83 0.44
CA PRO A 67 -2.16 -16.31 -0.21
C PRO A 67 -3.36 -16.28 0.74
N GLN A 68 -4.54 -15.93 0.21
CA GLN A 68 -5.83 -15.88 0.92
C GLN A 68 -5.92 -14.89 2.11
N GLN A 69 -4.89 -14.06 2.31
CA GLN A 69 -4.94 -12.99 3.31
C GLN A 69 -5.97 -11.90 2.94
N MET A 70 -6.35 -11.15 3.96
CA MET A 70 -7.24 -10.00 3.83
C MET A 70 -6.42 -8.71 3.80
N LEU A 71 -6.59 -7.92 2.75
CA LEU A 71 -6.00 -6.60 2.59
C LEU A 71 -7.07 -5.53 2.81
N ALA A 72 -6.84 -4.68 3.80
CA ALA A 72 -7.68 -3.51 4.04
C ALA A 72 -7.25 -2.35 3.14
N ILE A 73 -8.19 -1.73 2.44
CA ILE A 73 -7.94 -0.67 1.45
C ILE A 73 -8.55 0.66 1.87
N GLY A 74 -7.71 1.70 1.80
CA GLY A 74 -8.13 3.11 1.87
C GLY A 74 -8.62 3.63 0.53
N PHE A 75 -9.14 4.86 0.52
CA PHE A 75 -9.52 5.57 -0.70
C PHE A 75 -8.41 6.55 -1.13
N GLY A 76 -8.48 6.99 -2.39
CA GLY A 76 -7.59 8.01 -2.94
C GLY A 76 -6.69 7.51 -4.07
N GLU A 77 -6.18 8.44 -4.86
CA GLU A 77 -5.48 8.17 -6.12
C GLU A 77 -4.27 7.25 -5.95
N ALA A 78 -3.41 7.51 -4.96
CA ALA A 78 -2.25 6.67 -4.67
C ALA A 78 -2.65 5.21 -4.41
N THR A 79 -3.63 4.99 -3.53
CA THR A 79 -4.10 3.64 -3.20
C THR A 79 -4.78 2.94 -4.38
N MET A 80 -5.56 3.66 -5.19
CA MET A 80 -6.24 3.08 -6.35
C MET A 80 -5.24 2.74 -7.46
N ASN A 81 -4.24 3.58 -7.69
CA ASN A 81 -3.14 3.30 -8.62
C ASN A 81 -2.33 2.07 -8.16
N THR A 82 -2.04 1.93 -6.86
CA THR A 82 -1.43 0.71 -6.33
C THR A 82 -2.31 -0.51 -6.56
N LEU A 83 -3.61 -0.41 -6.28
CA LEU A 83 -4.56 -1.52 -6.41
C LEU A 83 -4.67 -2.02 -7.86
N GLN A 84 -4.67 -1.10 -8.83
CA GLN A 84 -4.66 -1.45 -10.26
C GLN A 84 -3.42 -2.27 -10.64
N ARG A 85 -2.24 -1.90 -10.14
CA ARG A 85 -0.99 -2.64 -10.38
C ARG A 85 -0.93 -3.97 -9.62
N LEU A 86 -1.70 -4.12 -8.54
CA LEU A 86 -1.77 -5.34 -7.72
C LEU A 86 -2.85 -6.34 -8.21
N SER A 87 -3.71 -5.96 -9.15
CA SER A 87 -4.87 -6.74 -9.63
C SER A 87 -4.58 -8.21 -10.00
N GLY A 88 -3.51 -8.45 -10.76
CA GLY A 88 -3.10 -9.81 -11.13
C GLY A 88 -2.61 -10.64 -9.94
N PHE A 89 -1.92 -10.01 -8.99
CA PHE A 89 -1.48 -10.66 -7.76
C PHE A 89 -2.66 -11.00 -6.86
N ILE A 90 -3.62 -10.08 -6.71
CA ILE A 90 -4.86 -10.32 -5.95
C ILE A 90 -5.61 -11.54 -6.50
N SER A 91 -5.73 -11.64 -7.82
CA SER A 91 -6.43 -12.75 -8.48
C SER A 91 -5.69 -14.08 -8.29
N SER A 92 -4.36 -14.10 -8.52
CA SER A 92 -3.55 -15.32 -8.42
C SER A 92 -3.38 -15.84 -6.99
N GLN A 93 -3.25 -14.94 -6.02
CA GLN A 93 -3.06 -15.29 -4.60
C GLN A 93 -4.36 -15.32 -3.82
N GLN A 94 -5.51 -15.13 -4.48
CA GLN A 94 -6.84 -15.12 -3.87
C GLN A 94 -6.95 -14.13 -2.69
N ILE A 95 -6.35 -12.95 -2.82
CA ILE A 95 -6.38 -11.92 -1.77
C ILE A 95 -7.80 -11.38 -1.62
N ARG A 96 -8.26 -11.27 -0.38
CA ARG A 96 -9.58 -10.73 -0.04
C ARG A 96 -9.45 -9.24 0.28
N LEU A 97 -10.35 -8.41 -0.21
CA LEU A 97 -10.30 -6.97 0.01
C LEU A 97 -11.40 -6.52 0.98
N VAL A 98 -11.08 -5.55 1.84
CA VAL A 98 -12.07 -4.88 2.70
C VAL A 98 -11.82 -3.37 2.72
N THR A 99 -12.87 -2.56 2.53
CA THR A 99 -12.73 -1.09 2.59
C THR A 99 -12.64 -0.61 4.03
N LEU A 100 -11.68 0.27 4.34
CA LEU A 100 -11.51 0.89 5.66
C LEU A 100 -12.55 2.00 5.94
N SER A 101 -13.20 2.52 4.91
CA SER A 101 -14.19 3.59 5.02
C SER A 101 -15.33 3.42 4.03
N GLY A 102 -16.43 4.15 4.27
CA GLY A 102 -17.51 4.29 3.29
C GLY A 102 -17.10 5.14 2.09
N GLY A 103 -18.07 5.49 1.24
CA GLY A 103 -17.88 6.33 0.06
C GLY A 103 -18.15 5.58 -1.24
N VAL A 104 -17.96 4.25 -1.25
CA VAL A 104 -18.24 3.28 -2.34
C VAL A 104 -17.65 3.69 -3.70
N GLY A 105 -18.21 4.73 -4.34
CA GLY A 105 -17.75 5.29 -5.60
C GLY A 105 -16.27 5.67 -5.61
N SER A 106 -15.73 6.17 -4.49
CA SER A 106 -14.30 6.52 -4.36
C SER A 106 -13.35 5.33 -4.54
N TYR A 107 -13.85 4.09 -4.47
CA TYR A 107 -13.06 2.88 -4.64
C TYR A 107 -13.20 2.24 -6.03
N MET A 108 -14.17 2.69 -6.84
CA MET A 108 -14.51 2.01 -8.10
C MET A 108 -13.42 2.13 -9.17
N THR A 109 -12.61 3.18 -9.13
CA THR A 109 -11.48 3.37 -10.05
C THR A 109 -10.38 2.31 -9.87
N GLY A 110 -10.24 1.74 -8.67
CA GLY A 110 -9.33 0.63 -8.41
C GLY A 110 -10.02 -0.74 -8.47
N ILE A 111 -11.12 -0.91 -7.72
CA ILE A 111 -11.85 -2.19 -7.62
C ILE A 111 -12.41 -2.62 -8.98
N GLY A 112 -12.85 -1.69 -9.82
CA GLY A 112 -13.43 -2.00 -11.14
C GLY A 112 -12.47 -2.67 -12.12
N GLN A 113 -11.17 -2.67 -11.83
CA GLN A 113 -10.14 -3.34 -12.64
C GLN A 113 -9.79 -4.74 -12.12
N LEU A 114 -10.41 -5.18 -11.02
CA LEU A 114 -10.19 -6.50 -10.45
C LEU A 114 -11.01 -7.56 -11.18
N ASN A 115 -10.55 -8.80 -11.13
CA ASN A 115 -11.33 -9.94 -11.62
C ASN A 115 -12.63 -10.06 -10.80
N ALA A 116 -13.76 -10.30 -11.47
CA ALA A 116 -15.08 -10.49 -10.86
C ALA A 116 -15.12 -11.62 -9.81
N ALA A 117 -14.20 -12.58 -9.88
CA ALA A 117 -14.05 -13.64 -8.89
C ALA A 117 -13.41 -13.18 -7.56
N CYS A 118 -12.83 -11.97 -7.49
CA CYS A 118 -12.20 -11.47 -6.28
C CYS A 118 -13.25 -11.09 -5.23
N SER A 119 -13.10 -11.56 -3.99
CA SER A 119 -13.99 -11.16 -2.91
C SER A 119 -13.65 -9.74 -2.44
N VAL A 120 -14.61 -8.82 -2.54
CA VAL A 120 -14.42 -7.42 -2.13
C VAL A 120 -15.56 -7.01 -1.19
N ASN A 121 -15.21 -6.77 0.07
CA ASN A 121 -16.14 -6.30 1.09
C ASN A 121 -16.12 -4.77 1.15
N ILE A 122 -17.21 -4.15 0.71
CA ILE A 122 -17.37 -2.69 0.67
C ILE A 122 -18.34 -2.26 1.76
N ILE A 123 -17.96 -1.24 2.54
CA ILE A 123 -18.83 -0.62 3.53
C ILE A 123 -19.96 0.13 2.80
N PRO A 124 -21.23 -0.28 2.95
CA PRO A 124 -22.36 0.31 2.21
C PRO A 124 -22.87 1.59 2.91
N ALA A 125 -22.01 2.58 3.04
CA ALA A 125 -22.31 3.87 3.69
C ALA A 125 -21.51 5.01 3.04
N PRO A 126 -21.94 6.27 3.19
CA PRO A 126 -21.14 7.41 2.75
C PRO A 126 -19.84 7.51 3.57
N LEU A 127 -18.83 8.16 3.00
CA LEU A 127 -17.57 8.45 3.69
C LEU A 127 -17.80 9.33 4.94
N ARG A 128 -18.71 10.31 4.81
CA ARG A 128 -19.08 11.25 5.87
C ARG A 128 -20.59 11.43 5.91
N ALA A 129 -21.16 11.34 7.10
CA ALA A 129 -22.56 11.67 7.35
C ALA A 129 -22.72 13.18 7.64
N SER A 130 -23.94 13.69 7.49
CA SER A 130 -24.29 15.08 7.79
C SER A 130 -24.24 15.42 9.29
N SER A 131 -24.36 14.43 10.17
CA SER A 131 -24.23 14.60 11.63
C SER A 131 -23.56 13.42 12.30
N ALA A 132 -23.06 13.63 13.52
CA ALA A 132 -22.46 12.58 14.34
C ALA A 132 -23.48 11.49 14.73
N ASP A 133 -24.75 11.85 14.98
CA ASP A 133 -25.80 10.89 15.36
C ASP A 133 -26.16 9.96 14.20
N ILE A 134 -26.23 10.49 12.97
CA ILE A 134 -26.44 9.70 11.76
C ILE A 134 -25.25 8.76 11.54
N ALA A 135 -24.02 9.24 11.73
CA ALA A 135 -22.82 8.41 11.64
C ALA A 135 -22.85 7.23 12.63
N ARG A 136 -23.25 7.45 13.89
CA ARG A 136 -23.37 6.38 14.90
C ARG A 136 -24.42 5.34 14.51
N THR A 137 -25.60 5.80 14.07
CA THR A 137 -26.68 4.91 13.61
C THR A 137 -26.25 4.05 12.44
N LEU A 138 -25.58 4.64 11.44
CA LEU A 138 -25.04 3.91 10.29
C LEU A 138 -23.98 2.88 10.71
N LYS A 139 -23.02 3.27 11.58
CA LYS A 139 -22.00 2.35 12.09
C LYS A 139 -22.59 1.12 12.78
N MET A 140 -23.60 1.30 13.62
CA MET A 140 -24.26 0.18 14.30
C MET A 140 -24.95 -0.78 13.33
N LYS A 141 -25.66 -0.24 12.32
CA LYS A 141 -26.30 -1.07 11.28
C LYS A 141 -25.29 -1.85 10.43
N ILE A 142 -24.15 -1.24 10.10
CA ILE A 142 -23.11 -1.88 9.26
C ILE A 142 -22.37 -2.97 10.04
N ALA A 143 -22.02 -2.71 11.30
CA ALA A 143 -21.33 -3.70 12.14
C ALA A 143 -22.14 -5.00 12.28
N SER A 144 -23.47 -4.89 12.43
CA SER A 144 -24.36 -6.06 12.47
C SER A 144 -24.42 -6.85 11.16
N LYS A 145 -24.00 -6.27 10.03
CA LYS A 145 -24.19 -6.84 8.68
C LYS A 145 -22.89 -7.30 8.03
N MET A 146 -21.73 -6.92 8.60
CA MET A 146 -20.41 -7.25 8.07
C MET A 146 -19.75 -8.45 8.77
N PHE A 147 -20.31 -8.90 9.91
CA PHE A 147 -19.82 -10.03 10.72
C PHE A 147 -20.84 -11.18 10.84
N CYS A 148 -21.98 -11.09 10.15
CA CYS A 148 -22.93 -12.19 9.95
C CYS A 148 -22.81 -12.67 8.51
#